data_AF-A0A429YVU9-F1
#
_entry.id   AF-A0A429YVU9-F1
#
_cell.length_a   1.000
_cell.length_b   1.000
_cell.length_c   1.000
_cell.angle_alpha   90.00
_cell.angle_beta   90.00
_cell.angle_gamma   90.00
#
_symmetry.space_group_name_H-M   'P 1'
#
loop_
_entity.id
_entity.type
_entity.pdbx_description
1 polymer ?
#
loop_
_entity_poly.entity_id
_entity_poly.type
_entity_poly.pdbx_seq_one_letter_code
_entity_poly.pdbx_strand_id
1 'polypeptide(L)'
;MMDAKLKPRAVRLTDHDYIAAKQKAAHAGMGFAEFVRQAVARFNPPPKASFPVAVLATVQELNAIAVNFRQIATATDGDLAAYAEKAADKFLAHINATHTGSRPPLSPAGLERLREQGHKINAQAKAANAGQPVSIDTLRDALGEIMRIPAG
;
A
#
# COMPACT_ATOMS: atom_id res chain seq x y z
N MET A 1 -20.37 31.78 -28.87
CA MET A 1 -20.58 31.26 -27.50
C MET A 1 -20.86 29.77 -27.63
N MET A 2 -19.95 28.91 -27.17
CA MET A 2 -20.10 27.46 -27.30
C MET A 2 -21.00 26.90 -26.19
N ASP A 3 -22.18 26.40 -26.56
CA ASP A 3 -23.04 25.56 -25.73
C ASP A 3 -22.36 24.20 -25.46
N ALA A 4 -21.69 24.07 -24.33
CA ALA A 4 -21.22 22.78 -23.85
C ALA A 4 -22.43 21.94 -23.38
N LYS A 5 -22.99 21.13 -24.28
CA LYS A 5 -24.01 20.13 -23.93
C LYS A 5 -23.44 19.15 -22.90
N LEU A 6 -23.82 19.33 -21.63
CA LEU A 6 -23.51 18.40 -20.54
C LEU A 6 -24.09 17.02 -20.87
N LYS A 7 -23.23 16.02 -21.06
CA LYS A 7 -23.67 14.62 -21.23
C LYS A 7 -24.32 14.14 -19.92
N PRO A 8 -25.53 13.55 -19.95
CA PRO A 8 -26.15 13.01 -18.75
C PRO A 8 -25.30 11.86 -18.20
N ARG A 9 -24.88 11.94 -16.93
CA ARG A 9 -24.22 10.86 -16.19
C ARG A 9 -25.26 10.17 -15.31
N ALA A 10 -25.43 8.86 -15.49
CA ALA A 10 -26.23 8.05 -14.60
C ALA A 10 -25.43 7.73 -13.32
N VAL A 11 -25.98 8.07 -12.16
CA VAL A 11 -25.42 7.72 -10.85
C VAL A 11 -26.36 6.70 -10.21
N ARG A 12 -25.83 5.53 -9.84
CA ARG A 12 -26.58 4.54 -9.06
C ARG A 12 -26.32 4.79 -7.59
N LEU A 13 -27.39 5.05 -6.84
CA LEU A 13 -27.37 5.17 -5.38
C LEU A 13 -28.01 3.94 -4.78
N THR A 14 -27.53 3.53 -3.61
CA THR A 14 -28.30 2.61 -2.76
C THR A 14 -29.51 3.35 -2.17
N ASP A 15 -30.52 2.63 -1.71
CA ASP A 15 -31.72 3.25 -1.11
C ASP A 15 -31.36 4.13 0.10
N HIS A 16 -30.38 3.68 0.89
CA HIS A 16 -29.85 4.45 2.03
C HIS A 16 -29.21 5.77 1.59
N ASP A 17 -28.36 5.73 0.54
CA ASP A 17 -27.68 6.92 0.03
C ASP A 17 -28.66 7.90 -0.62
N TYR A 18 -29.70 7.38 -1.27
CA TYR A 18 -30.77 8.18 -1.86
C TYR A 18 -31.55 8.96 -0.79
N ILE A 19 -31.94 8.30 0.29
CA ILE A 19 -32.67 8.92 1.41
C ILE A 19 -31.81 9.97 2.10
N ALA A 20 -30.54 9.64 2.39
CA ALA A 20 -29.60 10.57 3.02
C ALA A 20 -29.34 11.80 2.15
N ALA A 21 -29.21 11.64 0.83
CA ALA A 21 -29.02 12.76 -0.09
C ALA A 21 -30.27 13.65 -0.19
N LYS A 22 -31.49 13.09 -0.13
CA LYS A 22 -32.73 13.87 -0.09
C LYS A 22 -32.85 14.73 1.17
N GLN A 23 -32.53 14.16 2.34
CA GLN A 23 -32.57 14.88 3.61
C GLN A 23 -31.56 16.03 3.62
N LYS A 24 -30.34 15.80 3.13
CA LYS A 24 -29.30 16.84 3.03
C LYS A 24 -29.69 17.95 2.04
N ALA A 25 -30.31 17.60 0.91
CA ALA A 25 -30.83 18.60 -0.04
C ALA A 25 -31.91 19.48 0.59
N ALA A 26 -32.85 18.87 1.32
CA ALA A 26 -33.90 19.60 2.04
C ALA A 26 -33.33 20.52 3.13
N HIS A 27 -32.36 20.05 3.92
CA HIS A 27 -31.69 20.87 4.93
C HIS A 27 -30.88 22.02 4.31
N ALA A 28 -30.31 21.82 3.13
CA ALA A 28 -29.59 22.86 2.39
C ALA A 28 -30.52 23.79 1.58
N GLY A 29 -31.85 23.61 1.67
CA GLY A 29 -32.84 24.44 0.98
C GLY A 29 -32.77 24.36 -0.55
N MET A 30 -32.23 23.28 -1.10
CA MET A 30 -31.97 23.14 -2.54
C MET A 30 -32.67 21.93 -3.16
N GLY A 31 -32.94 22.02 -4.47
CA GLY A 31 -33.53 20.92 -5.22
C GLY A 31 -32.60 19.71 -5.27
N PHE A 32 -33.16 18.50 -5.09
CA PHE A 32 -32.39 17.26 -5.00
C PHE A 32 -31.44 17.03 -6.20
N ALA A 33 -31.88 17.31 -7.43
CA ALA A 33 -31.04 17.16 -8.62
C ALA A 33 -29.89 18.18 -8.69
N GLU A 34 -30.04 19.34 -8.05
CA GLU A 34 -28.99 20.35 -7.93
C GLU A 34 -28.01 19.98 -6.81
N PHE A 35 -28.52 19.52 -5.66
CA PHE A 35 -27.73 18.94 -4.59
C PHE A 35 -26.88 17.78 -5.10
N VAL A 36 -27.45 16.83 -5.83
CA VAL A 36 -26.71 15.69 -6.40
C VAL A 36 -25.67 16.16 -7.42
N ARG A 37 -25.95 17.16 -8.25
CA ARG A 37 -24.96 17.70 -9.19
C ARG A 37 -23.79 18.38 -8.48
N GLN A 38 -24.06 19.20 -7.46
CA GLN A 38 -23.01 19.83 -6.65
C GLN A 38 -22.27 18.80 -5.81
N ALA A 39 -22.98 17.82 -5.25
CA ALA A 39 -22.40 16.73 -4.49
C ALA A 39 -21.54 15.84 -5.39
N VAL A 40 -21.92 15.52 -6.62
CA VAL A 40 -21.10 14.75 -7.58
C VAL A 40 -19.95 15.58 -8.16
N ALA A 41 -20.09 16.91 -8.23
CA ALA A 41 -18.99 17.80 -8.60
C ALA A 41 -17.95 17.93 -7.47
N ARG A 42 -18.39 17.92 -6.20
CA ARG A 42 -17.54 18.00 -4.99
C ARG A 42 -17.01 16.64 -4.54
N PHE A 43 -17.86 15.62 -4.60
CA PHE A 43 -17.51 14.20 -4.61
C PHE A 43 -17.43 13.79 -6.07
N ASN A 44 -16.32 14.09 -6.72
CA ASN A 44 -15.75 13.08 -7.58
C ASN A 44 -15.24 12.03 -6.57
N PRO A 45 -16.01 10.97 -6.21
CA PRO A 45 -15.42 9.97 -5.34
C PRO A 45 -14.19 9.49 -6.11
N PRO A 46 -12.99 9.45 -5.51
CA PRO A 46 -11.88 8.79 -6.17
C PRO A 46 -12.45 7.43 -6.60
N PRO A 47 -12.33 7.06 -7.89
CA PRO A 47 -12.85 5.78 -8.37
C PRO A 47 -12.43 4.73 -7.34
N LYS A 48 -13.40 3.99 -6.74
CA LYS A 48 -13.19 2.99 -5.66
C LYS A 48 -11.74 2.57 -5.68
N ALA A 49 -10.89 3.11 -4.79
CA ALA A 49 -9.45 3.19 -5.04
C ALA A 49 -8.98 1.87 -5.63
N SER A 50 -8.82 1.83 -6.95
CA SER A 50 -8.12 0.75 -7.61
C SER A 50 -6.72 0.99 -7.10
N PHE A 51 -6.38 0.33 -5.98
CA PHE A 51 -5.07 0.41 -5.38
C PHE A 51 -4.11 0.27 -6.55
N PRO A 52 -3.33 1.32 -6.89
CA PRO A 52 -2.58 1.30 -8.12
C PRO A 52 -1.77 0.01 -8.16
N VAL A 53 -1.76 -0.71 -9.28
CA VAL A 53 -1.13 -2.04 -9.37
C VAL A 53 0.32 -1.99 -8.83
N ALA A 54 1.01 -0.87 -9.06
CA ALA A 54 2.34 -0.59 -8.51
C ALA A 54 2.39 -0.49 -6.97
N VAL A 55 1.39 0.13 -6.33
CA VAL A 55 1.25 0.18 -4.87
C VAL A 55 1.04 -1.21 -4.31
N LEU A 56 0.09 -1.97 -4.87
CA LEU A 56 -0.19 -3.33 -4.43
C LEU A 56 1.04 -4.23 -4.55
N ALA A 57 1.72 -4.19 -5.70
CA ALA A 57 2.92 -4.98 -5.94
C ALA A 57 4.05 -4.59 -4.98
N THR A 58 4.29 -3.28 -4.78
CA THR A 58 5.30 -2.80 -3.82
C THR A 58 5.02 -3.29 -2.41
N VAL A 59 3.77 -3.14 -1.94
CA VAL A 59 3.38 -3.55 -0.59
C VAL A 59 3.49 -5.06 -0.42
N GLN A 60 3.06 -5.85 -1.41
CA GLN A 60 3.14 -7.30 -1.36
C GLN A 60 4.58 -7.78 -1.16
N GLU A 61 5.54 -7.21 -1.91
CA GLU A 61 6.94 -7.62 -1.76
C GLU A 61 7.58 -7.14 -0.46
N LEU A 62 7.29 -5.90 -0.03
CA LEU A 62 7.74 -5.43 1.28
C LEU A 62 7.18 -6.31 2.41
N ASN A 63 5.93 -6.75 2.29
CA ASN A 63 5.29 -7.62 3.27
C ASN A 63 5.91 -9.02 3.28
N ALA A 64 6.18 -9.61 2.11
CA ALA A 64 6.89 -10.88 2.02
C ALA A 64 8.27 -10.82 2.70
N ILE A 65 9.00 -9.73 2.51
CA ILE A 65 10.29 -9.50 3.17
C ILE A 65 10.13 -9.35 4.69
N ALA A 66 9.14 -8.57 5.15
CA ALA A 66 8.86 -8.41 6.57
C ALA A 66 8.56 -9.75 7.25
N VAL A 67 7.76 -10.60 6.60
CA VAL A 67 7.43 -11.94 7.08
C VAL A 67 8.69 -12.81 7.18
N ASN A 68 9.56 -12.79 6.18
CA ASN A 68 10.81 -13.56 6.21
C ASN A 68 11.73 -13.11 7.35
N PHE A 69 11.83 -11.80 7.61
CA PHE A 69 12.57 -11.29 8.78
C PHE A 69 11.95 -11.76 10.10
N ARG A 70 10.61 -11.77 10.22
CA ARG A 70 9.94 -12.33 11.41
C ARG A 70 10.21 -13.82 11.57
N GLN A 71 10.24 -14.60 10.49
CA GLN A 71 10.60 -16.01 10.56
C GLN A 71 12.03 -16.21 11.08
N ILE A 72 12.99 -15.40 10.60
CA ILE A 72 14.36 -15.42 11.10
C ILE A 72 14.39 -15.07 12.59
N ALA A 73 13.66 -14.02 13.01
CA ALA A 73 13.58 -13.63 14.42
C ALA A 73 13.04 -14.76 15.31
N THR A 74 11.99 -15.45 14.87
CA THR A 74 11.39 -16.56 15.62
C THR A 74 12.30 -17.79 15.67
N ALA A 75 13.11 -18.02 14.64
CA ALA A 75 13.95 -19.21 14.51
C ALA A 75 15.40 -19.02 14.99
N THR A 76 15.76 -17.82 15.49
CA THR A 76 17.09 -17.49 15.97
C THR A 76 17.01 -16.81 17.33
N ASP A 77 18.16 -16.59 17.98
CA ASP A 77 18.23 -15.99 19.31
C ASP A 77 19.20 -14.79 19.37
N GLY A 78 19.13 -14.06 20.47
CA GLY A 78 20.07 -12.98 20.81
C GLY A 78 20.05 -11.82 19.81
N ASP A 79 21.24 -11.31 19.48
CA ASP A 79 21.40 -10.11 18.64
C ASP A 79 20.84 -10.29 17.23
N LEU A 80 20.87 -11.51 16.69
CA LEU A 80 20.35 -11.79 15.35
C LEU A 80 18.81 -11.70 15.34
N ALA A 81 18.16 -12.27 16.34
CA ALA A 81 16.71 -12.18 16.48
C ALA A 81 16.26 -10.73 16.63
N ALA A 82 16.89 -9.99 17.55
CA ALA A 82 16.60 -8.58 17.79
C ALA A 82 16.85 -7.70 16.55
N TYR A 83 17.89 -8.01 15.76
CA TYR A 83 18.14 -7.35 14.48
C TYR A 83 17.02 -7.63 13.47
N ALA A 84 16.62 -8.89 13.33
CA ALA A 84 15.59 -9.32 12.39
C ALA A 84 14.21 -8.72 12.72
N GLU A 85 13.84 -8.64 14.00
CA GLU A 85 12.60 -7.95 14.43
C GLU A 85 12.62 -6.47 14.04
N LYS A 86 13.68 -5.75 14.39
CA LYS A 86 13.84 -4.33 14.03
C LYS A 86 13.81 -4.12 12.51
N ALA A 87 14.37 -5.06 11.74
CA ALA A 87 14.31 -5.01 10.29
C ALA A 87 12.87 -5.18 9.79
N ALA A 88 12.12 -6.17 10.30
CA ALA A 88 10.72 -6.38 9.95
C ALA A 88 9.87 -5.14 10.22
N ASP A 89 10.07 -4.46 11.35
CA ASP A 89 9.32 -3.25 11.71
C ASP A 89 9.58 -2.09 10.74
N LYS A 90 10.81 -1.97 10.20
CA LYS A 90 11.11 -0.98 9.15
C LYS A 90 10.30 -1.24 7.88
N PHE A 91 10.11 -2.50 7.50
CA PHE A 91 9.27 -2.85 6.35
C PHE A 91 7.80 -2.54 6.59
N LEU A 92 7.28 -2.81 7.80
CA LEU A 92 5.92 -2.43 8.17
C LEU A 92 5.70 -0.91 8.11
N ALA A 93 6.68 -0.13 8.56
CA ALA A 93 6.65 1.33 8.42
C ALA A 93 6.64 1.77 6.94
N HIS A 94 7.44 1.13 6.08
CA HIS A 94 7.44 1.40 4.63
C HIS A 94 6.11 1.00 3.96
N ILE A 95 5.52 -0.12 4.35
CA ILE A 95 4.21 -0.56 3.87
C ILE A 95 3.15 0.47 4.22
N ASN A 96 3.11 0.91 5.48
CA ASN A 96 2.17 1.93 5.94
C ASN A 96 2.38 3.27 5.21
N ALA A 97 3.62 3.69 5.00
CA ALA A 97 3.93 4.90 4.23
C ALA A 97 3.45 4.79 2.77
N THR A 98 3.59 3.62 2.16
CA THR A 98 3.15 3.36 0.77
C THR A 98 1.62 3.31 0.68
N HIS A 99 0.95 2.66 1.64
CA HIS A 99 -0.52 2.60 1.75
C HIS A 99 -1.15 3.97 1.96
N THR A 100 -0.54 4.82 2.79
CA THR A 100 -1.04 6.17 3.07
C THR A 100 -0.69 7.19 1.98
N GLY A 101 0.12 6.79 0.99
CA GLY A 101 0.61 7.69 -0.06
C GLY A 101 1.73 8.63 0.38
N SER A 102 2.19 8.53 1.63
CA SER A 102 3.33 9.31 2.18
C SER A 102 4.66 8.90 1.55
N ARG A 103 4.72 7.71 0.94
CA ARG A 103 5.82 7.23 0.11
C ARG A 103 5.24 6.73 -1.22
N PRO A 104 5.79 7.14 -2.37
CA PRO A 104 5.31 6.59 -3.63
C PRO A 104 5.72 5.12 -3.78
N PRO A 105 4.99 4.32 -4.58
CA PRO A 105 5.37 2.95 -4.88
C PRO A 105 6.72 2.88 -5.59
N LEU A 106 7.31 1.70 -5.65
CA LEU A 106 8.54 1.51 -6.41
C LEU A 106 8.26 1.52 -7.92
N SER A 107 9.22 2.02 -8.69
CA SER A 107 9.25 1.83 -10.14
C SER A 107 9.39 0.33 -10.48
N PRO A 108 9.08 -0.11 -11.72
CA PRO A 108 9.25 -1.51 -12.12
C PRO A 108 10.66 -2.05 -11.87
N ALA A 109 11.70 -1.28 -12.19
CA ALA A 109 13.09 -1.64 -11.92
C ALA A 109 13.42 -1.66 -10.42
N GLY A 110 12.83 -0.74 -9.64
CA GLY A 110 12.95 -0.75 -8.18
C GLY A 110 12.31 -2.00 -7.56
N LEU A 111 11.16 -2.43 -8.08
CA LEU A 111 10.46 -3.62 -7.64
C LEU A 111 11.25 -4.90 -7.98
N GLU A 112 11.90 -4.96 -9.14
CA GLU A 112 12.78 -6.08 -9.51
C GLU A 112 13.97 -6.18 -8.54
N ARG A 113 14.66 -5.07 -8.27
CA ARG A 113 15.75 -5.02 -7.28
C ARG A 113 15.27 -5.42 -5.87
N LEU A 114 14.06 -5.00 -5.48
CA LEU A 114 13.46 -5.40 -4.21
C LEU A 114 13.27 -6.92 -4.15
N ARG A 115 12.79 -7.54 -5.23
CA ARG A 115 12.60 -8.99 -5.32
C ARG A 115 13.91 -9.75 -5.24
N GLU A 116 14.95 -9.30 -5.92
CA GLU A 116 16.29 -9.92 -5.84
C GLU A 116 16.80 -9.98 -4.40
N GLN A 117 16.71 -8.88 -3.66
CA GLN A 117 17.13 -8.87 -2.25
C GLN A 117 16.16 -9.68 -1.38
N GLY A 118 14.86 -9.64 -1.67
CA GLY A 118 13.85 -10.47 -1.00
C GLY A 118 14.12 -11.97 -1.15
N HIS A 119 14.62 -12.42 -2.30
CA HIS A 119 15.04 -13.80 -2.50
C HIS A 119 16.22 -14.21 -1.61
N LYS A 120 17.21 -13.32 -1.41
CA LYS A 120 18.33 -13.56 -0.48
C LYS A 120 17.83 -13.70 0.95
N ILE A 121 16.94 -12.81 1.39
CA ILE A 121 16.36 -12.85 2.74
C ILE A 121 15.48 -14.10 2.93
N ASN A 122 14.70 -14.49 1.92
CA ASN A 122 13.93 -15.74 1.93
C ASN A 122 14.84 -16.97 2.09
N ALA A 123 15.98 -17.00 1.40
CA ALA A 123 16.95 -18.10 1.55
C ALA A 123 17.50 -18.18 2.99
N GLN A 124 17.76 -17.03 3.62
CA GLN A 124 18.16 -16.97 5.04
C GLN A 124 17.03 -17.42 5.98
N ALA A 125 15.77 -17.03 5.71
CA ALA A 125 14.63 -17.50 6.49
C ALA A 125 14.44 -19.01 6.41
N LYS A 126 14.60 -19.60 5.22
CA LYS A 126 14.60 -21.06 5.04
C LYS A 126 15.74 -21.73 5.80
N ALA A 127 16.95 -21.16 5.76
CA ALA A 127 18.08 -21.67 6.53
C ALA A 127 17.80 -21.63 8.03
N ALA A 128 17.31 -20.50 8.55
CA ALA A 128 16.93 -20.32 9.95
C ALA A 128 15.92 -21.40 10.40
N ASN A 129 14.84 -21.58 9.64
CA ASN A 129 13.81 -22.57 9.94
C ASN A 129 14.32 -24.03 9.89
N ALA A 130 15.39 -24.29 9.15
CA ALA A 130 16.06 -25.59 9.10
C ALA A 130 17.15 -25.75 10.17
N GLY A 131 17.28 -24.80 11.11
CA GLY A 131 18.33 -24.78 12.12
C GLY A 131 19.73 -24.57 11.55
N GLN A 132 19.83 -24.07 10.31
CA GLN A 132 21.10 -23.79 9.64
C GLN A 132 21.61 -22.38 10.00
N PRO A 133 22.93 -22.14 9.94
CA PRO A 133 23.50 -20.83 10.21
C PRO A 133 22.92 -19.74 9.30
N VAL A 134 22.62 -18.60 9.91
CA VAL A 134 22.13 -17.38 9.24
C VAL A 134 23.21 -16.31 9.35
N SER A 135 23.48 -15.62 8.25
CA SER A 135 24.48 -14.55 8.21
C SER A 135 23.83 -13.19 8.44
N ILE A 136 24.18 -12.55 9.57
CA ILE A 136 23.74 -11.19 9.86
C ILE A 136 24.24 -10.18 8.82
N ASP A 137 25.43 -10.39 8.27
CA ASP A 137 26.02 -9.50 7.27
C ASP A 137 25.27 -9.60 5.95
N THR A 138 24.90 -10.81 5.52
CA THR A 138 24.02 -11.00 4.35
C THR A 138 22.69 -10.26 4.52
N LEU A 139 22.10 -10.32 5.72
CA LEU A 139 20.85 -9.62 6.02
C LEU A 139 21.03 -8.10 6.07
N ARG A 140 22.16 -7.60 6.58
CA ARG A 140 22.51 -6.17 6.58
C ARG A 140 22.74 -5.63 5.18
N ASP A 141 23.46 -6.37 4.35
CA ASP A 141 23.72 -5.98 2.97
C ASP A 141 22.43 -5.94 2.17
N ALA A 142 21.61 -7.00 2.26
CA ALA A 142 20.30 -7.04 1.58
C ALA A 142 19.38 -5.90 2.04
N LEU A 143 19.30 -5.65 3.36
CA LEU A 143 18.52 -4.53 3.88
C LEU A 143 19.07 -3.18 3.39
N GLY A 144 20.40 -2.99 3.44
CA GLY A 144 21.05 -1.77 2.98
C GLY A 144 20.75 -1.47 1.51
N GLU A 145 20.82 -2.48 0.65
CA GLU A 145 20.47 -2.36 -0.76
C GLU A 145 18.99 -2.01 -0.98
N ILE A 146 18.08 -2.65 -0.25
CA ILE A 146 16.65 -2.34 -0.31
C ILE A 146 16.38 -0.88 0.08
N MET A 147 17.01 -0.41 1.15
CA MET A 147 16.78 0.95 1.66
C MET A 147 17.31 2.03 0.72
N ARG A 148 18.23 1.68 -0.20
CA ARG A 148 18.75 2.55 -1.25
C ARG A 148 17.91 2.56 -2.53
N ILE A 149 16.90 1.69 -2.65
CA ILE A 149 16.04 1.68 -3.84
C ILE A 149 15.22 2.98 -3.85
N PRO A 150 15.37 3.82 -4.88
CA PRO A 150 14.61 5.07 -4.97
C PRO A 150 13.13 4.76 -5.11
N ALA A 151 12.30 5.56 -4.45
CA ALA A 151 10.86 5.52 -4.70
C ALA A 151 10.59 6.06 -6.12
N GLY A 152 9.57 5.49 -6.78
CA GLY A 152 9.26 5.74 -8.20
C GLY A 152 8.28 6.87 -8.44
#